data_AF-A0A3B0IV38-F1
#
_entry.id   AF-A0A3B0IV38-F1
#
_cell.length_a   1.000
_cell.length_b   1.000
_cell.length_c   1.000
_cell.angle_alpha   90.00
_cell.angle_beta   90.00
_cell.angle_gamma   90.00
#
_symmetry.space_group_name_H-M   'P 1'
#
loop_
_entity.id
_entity.type
_entity.pdbx_description
1 polymer ?
#
loop_
_entity_poly.entity_id
_entity_poly.type
_entity_poly.pdbx_seq_one_letter_code
_entity_poly.pdbx_strand_id
1 'polypeptide(L)'
;MAHARRKFEEARRAQPNTKVGKAIWALGLIQKLYRIEKTCQGLSPEEIYRRRQSEARPLMEEFEAWLSKTKVLPKDYLGKAIGYCQKQWPKLMHYLEDGRLSIDNHRAEQAIKPFVIGRKNWLFANTESGAHASVLLYSLMESARINGLNPYGLSFGAADGAKIPR
;
A
#
# COMPACT_ATOMS: atom_id res chain seq x y z
N MET A 1 -5.00 2.15 3.44
CA MET A 1 -5.99 1.61 4.40
C MET A 1 -5.41 0.56 5.36
N ALA A 2 -4.41 -0.21 4.93
CA ALA A 2 -3.80 -1.34 5.65
C ALA A 2 -3.28 -0.99 7.06
N HIS A 3 -2.64 0.17 7.22
CA HIS A 3 -2.16 0.63 8.52
C HIS A 3 -3.31 0.90 9.50
N ALA A 4 -4.42 1.48 9.05
CA ALA A 4 -5.62 1.66 9.86
C ALA A 4 -6.21 0.29 10.26
N ARG A 5 -6.37 -0.62 9.29
CA ARG A 5 -6.83 -1.99 9.53
C ARG A 5 -5.99 -2.71 10.59
N ARG A 6 -4.67 -2.65 10.48
CA ARG A 6 -3.73 -3.28 11.41
C ARG A 6 -3.90 -2.76 12.84
N LYS A 7 -4.12 -1.44 13.01
CA LYS A 7 -4.35 -0.86 14.33
C LYS A 7 -5.65 -1.31 14.97
N PHE A 8 -6.73 -1.45 14.19
CA PHE A 8 -7.98 -2.02 14.71
C PHE A 8 -7.86 -3.51 15.01
N GLU A 9 -7.07 -4.26 14.24
CA GLU A 9 -6.77 -5.67 14.51
C GLU A 9 -5.97 -5.84 15.82
N GLU A 10 -4.98 -4.98 16.06
CA GLU A 10 -4.26 -4.91 17.34
C GLU A 10 -5.21 -4.55 18.50
N ALA A 11 -6.10 -3.57 18.30
CA ALA A 11 -7.11 -3.22 19.29
C ALA A 11 -8.09 -4.35 19.60
N ARG A 12 -8.48 -5.14 18.59
CA ARG A 12 -9.34 -6.33 18.74
C ARG A 12 -8.68 -7.39 19.62
N ARG A 13 -7.38 -7.62 19.43
CA ARG A 13 -6.61 -8.65 20.17
C ARG A 13 -6.32 -8.26 21.62
N ALA A 14 -6.18 -6.96 21.88
CA ALA A 14 -5.73 -6.46 23.18
C ALA A 14 -6.85 -6.13 24.18
N GLN A 15 -8.13 -6.30 23.83
CA GLN A 15 -9.25 -5.78 24.64
C GLN A 15 -10.22 -6.86 25.13
N PRO A 16 -10.83 -6.68 26.33
CA PRO A 16 -11.92 -7.52 26.83
C PRO A 16 -13.22 -7.34 26.01
N ASN A 17 -14.03 -8.40 25.96
CA ASN A 17 -15.17 -8.63 25.04
C ASN A 17 -16.05 -7.41 24.68
N THR A 18 -16.33 -6.51 25.63
CA THR A 18 -17.24 -5.37 25.41
C THR A 18 -16.69 -4.32 24.42
N LYS A 19 -15.37 -4.13 24.34
CA LYS A 19 -14.76 -3.16 23.41
C LYS A 19 -14.36 -3.77 22.06
N VAL A 20 -14.31 -5.10 21.99
CA VAL A 20 -14.06 -5.88 20.77
C VAL A 20 -15.11 -5.56 19.71
N GLY A 21 -16.37 -5.35 20.10
CA GLY A 21 -17.45 -5.01 19.16
C GLY A 21 -17.18 -3.74 18.33
N LYS A 22 -16.57 -2.71 18.93
CA LYS A 22 -16.20 -1.47 18.22
C LYS A 22 -15.09 -1.69 17.20
N ALA A 23 -14.06 -2.46 17.58
CA ALA A 23 -12.97 -2.81 16.66
C ALA A 23 -13.47 -3.71 15.52
N ILE A 24 -14.35 -4.67 15.80
CA ILE A 24 -14.98 -5.54 14.79
C ILE A 24 -15.81 -4.71 13.82
N TRP A 25 -16.61 -3.76 14.30
CA TRP A 25 -17.41 -2.90 13.44
C TRP A 25 -16.53 -2.12 12.44
N ALA A 26 -15.46 -1.48 12.94
CA ALA A 26 -14.50 -0.76 12.09
C ALA A 26 -13.83 -1.69 11.07
N LEU A 27 -13.40 -2.89 11.49
CA LEU A 27 -12.83 -3.89 10.59
C LEU A 27 -13.83 -4.36 9.52
N GLY A 28 -15.10 -4.49 9.87
CA GLY A 28 -16.18 -4.84 8.94
C GLY A 28 -16.39 -3.77 7.87
N LEU A 29 -16.38 -2.49 8.26
CA LEU A 29 -16.48 -1.38 7.32
C LEU A 29 -15.27 -1.34 6.38
N ILE A 30 -14.05 -1.48 6.93
CA ILE A 30 -12.82 -1.57 6.13
C ILE A 30 -12.91 -2.76 5.15
N GLN A 31 -13.45 -3.89 5.57
CA GLN A 31 -13.63 -5.06 4.70
C GLN A 31 -14.61 -4.78 3.56
N LYS A 32 -15.70 -4.03 3.79
CA LYS A 32 -16.62 -3.60 2.73
C LYS A 32 -15.88 -2.77 1.67
N LEU A 33 -15.03 -1.84 2.08
CA LEU A 33 -14.21 -1.04 1.15
C LEU A 33 -13.31 -1.93 0.29
N TYR A 34 -12.63 -2.92 0.88
CA TYR A 34 -11.84 -3.88 0.11
C TYR A 34 -12.66 -4.74 -0.85
N ARG A 35 -13.94 -5.02 -0.55
CA ARG A 35 -14.82 -5.74 -1.48
C ARG A 35 -15.14 -4.89 -2.70
N ILE A 36 -15.40 -3.60 -2.52
CA ILE A 36 -15.59 -2.64 -3.63
C ILE A 36 -14.31 -2.58 -4.48
N GLU A 37 -13.14 -2.47 -3.85
CA GLU A 37 -11.87 -2.45 -4.60
C GLU A 37 -11.63 -3.73 -5.40
N LYS A 38 -12.13 -4.87 -4.91
CA LYS A 38 -12.04 -6.14 -5.65
C LYS A 38 -12.96 -6.14 -6.88
N THR A 39 -14.15 -5.55 -6.81
CA THR A 39 -15.05 -5.44 -7.98
C THR A 39 -14.57 -4.41 -9.00
N CYS A 40 -13.73 -3.47 -8.57
CA CYS A 40 -13.07 -2.49 -9.44
C CYS A 40 -11.86 -3.04 -10.22
N GLN A 41 -11.42 -4.28 -9.97
CA GLN A 41 -10.27 -4.86 -10.66
C GLN A 41 -10.55 -5.06 -12.15
N GLY A 42 -9.71 -4.46 -13.00
CA GLY A 42 -9.81 -4.56 -14.46
C GLY A 42 -10.70 -3.51 -15.13
N LEU A 43 -11.31 -2.60 -14.36
CA LEU A 43 -12.09 -1.47 -14.89
C LEU A 43 -11.20 -0.27 -15.27
N SER A 44 -11.74 0.66 -16.06
CA SER A 44 -11.02 1.90 -16.36
C SER A 44 -10.92 2.82 -15.13
N PRO A 45 -9.90 3.68 -15.03
CA PRO A 45 -9.78 4.64 -13.92
C PRO A 45 -11.04 5.48 -13.68
N GLU A 46 -11.76 5.86 -14.74
CA GLU A 46 -12.99 6.65 -14.70
C GLU A 46 -14.18 5.86 -14.13
N GLU A 47 -14.27 4.56 -14.44
CA GLU A 47 -15.26 3.67 -13.87
C GLU A 47 -14.98 3.40 -12.38
N ILE A 48 -13.72 3.16 -12.03
CA ILE A 48 -13.28 3.00 -10.65
C ILE A 48 -13.62 4.25 -9.85
N TYR A 49 -13.31 5.44 -10.38
CA TYR A 49 -13.66 6.71 -9.74
C TYR A 49 -15.16 6.83 -9.48
N ARG A 50 -16.00 6.62 -10.52
CA ARG A 50 -17.45 6.70 -10.37
C ARG A 50 -17.96 5.73 -9.30
N ARG A 51 -17.45 4.50 -9.30
CA ARG A 51 -17.82 3.47 -8.33
C ARG A 51 -17.39 3.81 -6.91
N ARG A 52 -16.20 4.37 -6.74
CA ARG A 52 -15.71 4.87 -5.44
C ARG A 52 -16.58 6.01 -4.92
N GLN A 53 -16.98 6.95 -5.78
CA GLN A 53 -17.85 8.04 -5.39
C GLN A 53 -19.27 7.56 -5.00
N SER A 54 -19.82 6.55 -5.68
CA SER A 54 -21.16 6.04 -5.38
C SER A 54 -21.20 5.08 -4.19
N GLU A 55 -20.20 4.20 -4.03
CA GLU A 55 -20.24 3.10 -3.05
C GLU A 55 -19.26 3.30 -1.88
N ALA A 56 -18.03 3.72 -2.16
CA ALA A 56 -16.98 3.80 -1.13
C ALA A 56 -17.04 5.10 -0.32
N ARG A 57 -17.42 6.22 -0.94
CA ARG A 57 -17.52 7.53 -0.27
C ARG A 57 -18.57 7.55 0.85
N PRO A 58 -19.80 7.03 0.68
CA PRO A 58 -20.77 6.96 1.79
C PRO A 58 -20.27 6.12 2.97
N LEU A 59 -19.54 5.03 2.69
CA LEU A 59 -18.94 4.20 3.75
C LEU A 59 -17.82 4.96 4.49
N MET A 60 -17.02 5.76 3.79
CA MET A 60 -16.00 6.60 4.41
C MET A 60 -16.63 7.70 5.27
N GLU A 61 -17.70 8.34 4.82
CA GLU A 61 -18.44 9.34 5.60
C GLU A 61 -19.08 8.71 6.85
N GLU A 62 -19.68 7.51 6.72
CA GLU A 62 -20.17 6.72 7.86
C GLU A 62 -19.03 6.42 8.86
N PHE A 63 -17.85 6.07 8.35
CA PHE A 63 -16.69 5.77 9.17
C PHE A 63 -16.20 7.02 9.92
N GLU A 64 -16.15 8.19 9.27
CA GLU A 64 -15.79 9.45 9.91
C GLU A 64 -16.76 9.85 11.03
N ALA A 65 -18.06 9.74 10.74
CA ALA A 65 -19.11 10.00 11.71
C ALA A 65 -19.00 9.07 12.92
N TRP A 66 -18.64 7.81 12.70
CA TRP A 66 -18.40 6.88 13.80
C TRP A 66 -17.13 7.20 14.59
N LEU A 67 -16.03 7.57 13.91
CA LEU A 67 -14.76 7.93 14.57
C LEU A 67 -14.93 9.16 15.47
N SER A 68 -15.70 10.16 15.05
CA SER A 68 -15.97 11.38 15.82
C SER A 68 -16.91 11.14 17.01
N LYS A 69 -17.92 10.29 16.88
CA LYS A 69 -18.87 9.95 17.95
C LYS A 69 -18.31 9.00 18.99
N THR A 70 -17.31 8.18 18.63
CA THR A 70 -16.80 7.12 19.48
C THR A 70 -15.88 7.66 20.58
N LYS A 71 -16.44 7.83 21.79
CA LYS A 71 -15.67 8.18 22.98
C LYS A 71 -14.87 6.97 23.48
N VAL A 72 -13.54 7.12 23.52
CA VAL A 72 -12.58 6.12 24.02
C VAL A 72 -11.44 6.83 24.76
N LEU A 73 -10.78 6.14 25.67
CA LEU A 73 -9.58 6.68 26.32
C LEU A 73 -8.44 6.73 25.28
N PRO A 74 -7.74 7.86 25.12
CA PRO A 74 -6.69 8.02 24.11
C PRO A 74 -5.53 7.02 24.24
N LYS A 75 -5.24 6.54 25.46
CA LYS A 75 -4.17 5.57 25.73
C LYS A 75 -4.55 4.13 25.41
N ASP A 76 -5.84 3.83 25.27
CA ASP A 76 -6.32 2.49 24.90
C ASP A 76 -5.94 2.17 23.44
N TYR A 77 -5.79 0.88 23.11
CA TYR A 77 -5.46 0.44 21.75
C TYR A 77 -6.49 0.94 20.72
N LEU A 78 -7.78 0.93 21.08
CA LEU A 78 -8.84 1.50 20.24
C LEU A 78 -8.71 3.02 20.10
N GLY A 79 -8.34 3.73 21.17
CA GLY A 79 -8.04 5.17 21.11
C GLY A 79 -6.89 5.50 20.17
N LYS A 80 -5.81 4.71 20.22
CA LYS A 80 -4.68 4.82 19.29
C LYS A 80 -5.10 4.56 17.84
N ALA A 81 -5.97 3.58 17.60
CA ALA A 81 -6.47 3.27 16.26
C ALA A 81 -7.34 4.42 15.70
N ILE A 82 -8.27 4.93 16.51
CA ILE A 82 -9.15 6.05 16.14
C ILE A 82 -8.33 7.32 15.89
N GLY A 83 -7.44 7.68 16.82
CA GLY A 83 -6.59 8.87 16.68
C GLY A 83 -5.66 8.79 15.46
N TYR A 84 -5.17 7.61 15.11
CA TYR A 84 -4.42 7.42 13.87
C TYR A 84 -5.28 7.68 12.63
N CYS A 85 -6.52 7.17 12.60
CA CYS A 85 -7.42 7.37 11.47
C CYS A 85 -7.78 8.84 11.30
N GLN A 86 -8.12 9.54 12.38
CA GLN A 86 -8.39 10.98 12.36
C GLN A 86 -7.18 11.78 11.84
N LYS A 87 -5.97 11.48 12.32
CA LYS A 87 -4.74 12.14 11.85
C LYS A 87 -4.42 11.86 10.38
N GLN A 88 -4.77 10.68 9.87
CA GLN A 88 -4.50 10.29 8.48
C GLN A 88 -5.71 10.47 7.56
N TRP A 89 -6.81 11.06 8.04
CA TRP A 89 -8.07 11.14 7.30
C TRP A 89 -7.93 11.75 5.90
N PRO A 90 -7.21 12.87 5.70
CA PRO A 90 -7.02 13.43 4.35
C PRO A 90 -6.37 12.43 3.39
N LYS A 91 -5.41 11.64 3.87
CA LYS A 91 -4.74 10.61 3.05
C LYS A 91 -5.64 9.40 2.79
N LEU A 92 -6.51 9.07 3.74
CA LEU A 92 -7.49 8.00 3.56
C LEU A 92 -8.59 8.39 2.58
N MET A 93 -8.90 9.68 2.42
CA MET A 93 -9.86 10.15 1.41
C MET A 93 -9.24 10.25 0.01
N HIS A 94 -7.93 10.55 -0.08
CA HIS A 94 -7.26 10.78 -1.36
C HIS A 94 -7.37 9.63 -2.37
N TYR A 95 -7.42 8.36 -1.94
CA TYR A 95 -7.59 7.25 -2.91
C TYR A 95 -8.95 7.27 -3.63
N LEU A 96 -9.94 7.99 -3.10
CA LEU A 96 -11.23 8.16 -3.76
C LEU A 96 -11.18 9.19 -4.91
N GLU A 97 -10.15 10.03 -4.96
CA GLU A 97 -10.05 11.15 -5.90
C GLU A 97 -9.57 10.72 -7.29
N ASP A 98 -8.75 9.66 -7.38
CA ASP A 98 -8.26 9.12 -8.65
C ASP A 98 -8.32 7.58 -8.66
N GLY A 99 -8.98 7.02 -9.68
CA GLY A 99 -9.10 5.58 -9.90
C GLY A 99 -7.77 4.84 -10.10
N ARG A 100 -6.69 5.56 -10.46
CA ARG A 100 -5.32 5.01 -10.56
C ARG A 100 -4.69 4.75 -9.20
N LEU A 101 -5.17 5.43 -8.15
CA LEU A 101 -4.67 5.25 -6.80
C LEU A 101 -5.14 3.93 -6.23
N SER A 102 -4.23 3.25 -5.54
CA SER A 102 -4.53 2.05 -4.77
C SER A 102 -5.02 2.45 -3.38
N ILE A 103 -6.03 1.74 -2.86
CA ILE A 103 -6.50 1.87 -1.47
C ILE A 103 -5.37 1.67 -0.44
N ASP A 104 -4.32 0.94 -0.82
CA ASP A 104 -3.13 0.67 -0.01
C ASP A 104 -1.83 1.10 -0.67
N ASN A 105 -0.93 1.61 0.18
CA ASN A 105 0.43 1.97 -0.17
C ASN A 105 1.37 0.76 -0.35
N HIS A 106 0.86 -0.48 -0.25
CA HIS A 106 1.70 -1.67 -0.23
C HIS A 106 2.53 -1.83 -1.50
N ARG A 107 1.97 -1.49 -2.68
CA ARG A 107 2.71 -1.54 -3.95
C ARG A 107 3.91 -0.58 -3.94
N ALA A 108 3.72 0.65 -3.48
CA ALA A 108 4.80 1.63 -3.37
C ALA A 108 5.83 1.22 -2.29
N GLU A 109 5.38 0.73 -1.14
CA GLU A 109 6.25 0.20 -0.09
C GLU A 109 7.08 -1.00 -0.58
N GLN A 110 6.50 -1.90 -1.38
CA GLN A 110 7.23 -3.03 -1.97
C GLN A 110 8.22 -2.57 -3.04
N ALA A 111 7.86 -1.60 -3.88
CA ALA A 111 8.77 -1.05 -4.89
C ALA A 111 10.01 -0.37 -4.28
N ILE A 112 9.86 0.29 -3.14
CA ILE A 112 10.99 1.00 -2.47
C ILE A 112 11.81 0.10 -1.52
N LYS A 113 11.28 -1.07 -1.11
CA LYS A 113 11.98 -1.98 -0.18
C LYS A 113 13.37 -2.42 -0.67
N PRO A 114 13.58 -2.83 -1.93
CA PRO A 114 14.91 -3.18 -2.43
C PRO A 114 15.91 -2.03 -2.27
N PHE A 115 15.48 -0.79 -2.54
CA PHE A 115 16.30 0.39 -2.33
C PHE A 115 16.65 0.61 -0.85
N VAL A 116 15.66 0.52 0.04
CA VAL A 116 15.85 0.69 1.49
C VAL A 116 16.78 -0.36 2.10
N ILE A 117 16.78 -1.58 1.57
CA ILE A 117 17.69 -2.65 1.95
C ILE A 117 19.07 -2.43 1.31
N GLY A 118 19.11 -2.12 0.01
CA GLY A 118 20.35 -1.90 -0.74
C GLY A 118 21.20 -0.76 -0.19
N ARG A 119 20.60 0.38 0.17
CA ARG A 119 21.33 1.52 0.77
C ARG A 119 22.05 1.18 2.08
N LYS A 120 21.61 0.16 2.83
CA LYS A 120 22.30 -0.30 4.04
C LYS A 120 23.52 -1.17 3.72
N ASN A 121 23.57 -1.77 2.54
CA ASN A 121 24.62 -2.65 2.06
C ASN A 121 25.59 -1.96 1.09
N TRP A 122 25.31 -0.72 0.69
CA TRP A 122 26.10 0.02 -0.29
C TRP A 122 27.02 1.01 0.41
N LEU A 123 28.29 0.63 0.52
CA LEU A 123 29.38 1.41 1.11
C LEU A 123 29.55 2.82 0.49
N PHE A 124 28.98 3.08 -0.70
CA PHE A 124 29.07 4.35 -1.43
C PHE A 124 27.79 5.20 -1.43
N ALA A 125 26.71 4.76 -0.78
CA ALA A 125 25.43 5.50 -0.74
C ALA A 125 25.45 6.70 0.24
N ASN A 126 26.63 7.06 0.79
CA ASN A 126 26.80 8.13 1.75
C ASN A 126 27.23 9.47 1.11
N THR A 127 27.35 9.53 -0.22
CA THR A 127 27.61 10.76 -0.99
C THR A 127 26.45 11.04 -1.93
N GLU A 128 26.17 12.32 -2.18
CA GLU A 128 25.08 12.76 -3.08
C GLU A 128 25.20 12.16 -4.49
N SER A 129 26.44 12.07 -5.00
CA SER A 129 26.75 11.44 -6.29
C SER A 129 26.47 9.92 -6.29
N GLY A 130 26.83 9.21 -5.22
CA GLY A 130 26.54 7.78 -5.07
C GLY A 130 25.05 7.48 -4.92
N ALA A 131 24.30 8.34 -4.25
CA ALA A 131 22.84 8.27 -4.18
C ALA A 131 22.18 8.54 -5.54
N HIS A 132 22.68 9.52 -6.31
CA HIS A 132 22.13 9.82 -7.63
C HIS A 132 22.35 8.68 -8.63
N ALA A 133 23.56 8.11 -8.69
CA ALA A 133 23.86 6.94 -9.53
C ALA A 133 22.98 5.73 -9.15
N SER A 134 22.78 5.53 -7.85
CA SER A 134 21.92 4.48 -7.29
C SER A 134 20.45 4.61 -7.71
N VAL A 135 19.90 5.84 -7.70
CA VAL A 135 18.52 6.12 -8.12
C VAL A 135 18.34 5.88 -9.62
N LEU A 136 19.29 6.31 -10.45
CA LEU A 136 19.23 6.09 -11.90
C LEU A 136 19.23 4.60 -12.24
N LEU A 137 20.12 3.81 -11.63
CA LEU A 137 20.22 2.38 -11.88
C LEU A 137 18.93 1.64 -11.49
N TYR A 138 18.38 1.94 -10.31
CA TYR A 138 17.12 1.33 -9.87
C TYR A 138 15.92 1.78 -10.70
N SER A 139 15.85 3.05 -11.09
CA SER A 139 14.78 3.55 -11.96
C SER A 139 14.77 2.82 -13.30
N LEU A 140 15.96 2.55 -13.86
CA LEU A 140 16.12 1.77 -15.09
C LEU A 140 15.72 0.29 -14.88
N MET A 141 16.18 -0.36 -13.81
CA MET A 141 15.84 -1.75 -13.51
C MET A 141 14.34 -1.95 -13.26
N GLU A 142 13.71 -1.05 -12.51
CA GLU A 142 12.28 -1.14 -12.21
C GLU A 142 11.44 -0.82 -13.45
N SER A 143 11.89 0.11 -14.29
CA SER A 143 11.26 0.35 -15.61
C SER A 143 11.37 -0.88 -16.51
N ALA A 144 12.53 -1.54 -16.57
CA ALA A 144 12.72 -2.78 -17.33
C ALA A 144 11.78 -3.90 -16.81
N ARG A 145 11.70 -4.07 -15.50
CA ARG A 145 10.84 -5.06 -14.84
C ARG A 145 9.35 -4.81 -15.10
N ILE A 146 8.90 -3.55 -15.05
CA ILE A 146 7.51 -3.17 -15.34
C ILE A 146 7.15 -3.45 -16.81
N ASN A 147 8.12 -3.32 -17.72
CA ASN A 147 7.96 -3.65 -19.14
C ASN A 147 8.17 -5.15 -19.44
N GLY A 148 8.27 -6.02 -18.42
CA GLY A 148 8.41 -7.46 -18.60
C GLY A 148 9.80 -7.91 -19.05
N LEU A 149 10.79 -7.02 -19.07
CA LEU A 149 12.18 -7.36 -19.34
C LEU A 149 12.82 -7.91 -18.05
N ASN A 150 13.54 -9.02 -18.14
CA ASN A 150 14.30 -9.56 -17.02
C ASN A 150 15.67 -8.86 -16.93
N PRO A 151 15.90 -7.95 -15.96
CA PRO A 151 17.18 -7.25 -15.84
C PRO A 151 18.35 -8.16 -15.42
N TYR A 152 18.08 -9.40 -15.00
CA TYR A 152 19.09 -10.41 -14.67
C TYR A 152 19.43 -11.34 -15.84
N GLY A 153 18.80 -11.18 -17.00
CA GLY A 153 19.06 -11.99 -18.20
C GLY A 153 20.37 -11.67 -18.93
N LEU A 154 21.19 -10.76 -18.39
CA LEU A 154 22.50 -10.37 -18.93
C LEU A 154 23.66 -11.13 -18.28
N SER A 155 23.40 -12.37 -17.84
CA SER A 155 24.44 -13.35 -17.56
C SER A 155 24.97 -13.92 -18.89
N PHE A 156 26.13 -13.43 -19.33
CA PHE A 156 27.13 -14.14 -20.14
C PHE A 156 26.66 -15.43 -20.85
N GLY A 157 26.21 -15.31 -22.10
CA GLY A 157 26.19 -16.42 -23.06
C GLY A 157 27.46 -16.39 -23.90
N ALA A 158 28.57 -16.85 -23.33
CA ALA A 158 29.73 -17.23 -24.12
C ALA A 158 29.41 -18.51 -24.91
N ALA A 159 29.70 -18.49 -26.20
CA ALA A 159 29.96 -19.64 -27.07
C ALA A 159 28.87 -20.74 -27.16
N ASP A 160 27.89 -20.54 -28.04
CA ASP A 160 27.23 -21.66 -28.70
C ASP A 160 27.96 -22.01 -30.00
N GLY A 161 28.44 -23.25 -30.05
CA GLY A 161 29.39 -23.77 -31.02
C GLY A 161 28.91 -23.77 -32.47
N ALA A 162 29.80 -23.28 -33.34
CA ALA A 162 29.73 -23.52 -34.78
C ALA A 162 29.81 -25.03 -35.07
N LYS A 163 28.78 -25.56 -35.73
CA LYS A 163 28.80 -26.88 -36.39
C LYS A 163 29.84 -26.87 -37.52
N ILE A 164 30.77 -27.83 -37.49
CA ILE A 164 31.55 -28.23 -38.66
C ILE A 164 31.02 -29.61 -39.10
N PRO A 165 30.49 -29.79 -40.32
CA PRO A 165 30.11 -31.10 -40.83
C PRO A 165 31.37 -31.89 -41.24
N ARG A 166 31.27 -33.23 -41.17
CA ARG A 166 32.34 -34.17 -41.51
C ARG A 166 32.82 -34.05 -42.95
#